data_AF-A0A1S9M180-F1
#
_entry.id   AF-A0A1S9M180-F1
#
_cell.length_a   1.000
_cell.length_b   1.000
_cell.length_c   1.000
_cell.angle_alpha   90.00
_cell.angle_beta   90.00
_cell.angle_gamma   90.00
#
_symmetry.space_group_name_H-M   'P 1'
#
loop_
_entity.id
_entity.type
_entity.pdbx_description
1 polymer ?
#
loop_
_entity_poly.entity_id
_entity_poly.type
_entity_poly.pdbx_seq_one_letter_code
_entity_poly.pdbx_strand_id
1 'polypeptide(L)'
;MLRIFYFKSKLNFSVEEKTEKFLKDNIALINKLRSFFIFREFNKILKQPYVNLTFNYLLYTKAIYCLKSLISGILFFIEYKLEIIDPDFFFIIAVYLNNKVFYDFSFPYNQRIKIIKLVALLKQKYPFLSNLNKFEISNLQKKFLKTGLF
;
A
#
# COMPACT_ATOMS: atom_id res chain seq x y z
N MET A 1 8.17 1.43 14.90
CA MET A 1 8.18 2.09 13.58
C MET A 1 6.82 2.00 12.88
N LEU A 2 6.31 0.81 12.49
CA LEU A 2 5.02 0.71 11.76
C LEU A 2 3.83 1.44 12.41
N ARG A 3 3.77 1.46 13.74
CA ARG A 3 2.72 2.18 14.49
C ARG A 3 2.71 3.69 14.26
N ILE A 4 3.82 4.31 13.86
CA ILE A 4 3.87 5.73 13.50
C ILE A 4 2.94 6.00 12.32
N PHE A 5 2.96 5.14 11.30
CA PHE A 5 2.06 5.25 10.15
C PHE A 5 0.60 5.03 10.56
N TYR A 6 0.33 4.07 11.44
CA TYR A 6 -1.02 3.89 12.00
C TYR A 6 -1.52 5.16 12.72
N PHE A 7 -0.71 5.73 13.60
CA PHE A 7 -1.09 6.95 14.31
C PHE A 7 -1.23 8.14 13.38
N LYS A 8 -0.39 8.24 12.34
CA LYS A 8 -0.53 9.30 11.34
C LYS A 8 -1.84 9.17 10.57
N SER A 9 -2.20 7.93 10.21
CA SER A 9 -3.47 7.63 9.55
C SER A 9 -4.67 7.91 10.44
N LYS A 10 -4.53 7.72 11.75
CA LYS A 10 -5.60 7.92 12.72
C LYS A 10 -5.79 9.38 13.13
N LEU A 11 -4.70 10.12 13.37
CA LEU A 11 -4.71 11.41 14.04
C LEU A 11 -4.25 12.58 13.16
N ASN A 12 -3.73 12.29 11.96
CA ASN A 12 -3.09 13.27 11.09
C ASN A 12 -1.97 14.09 11.77
N PHE A 13 -1.27 13.49 12.73
CA PHE A 13 -0.27 14.22 13.50
C PHE A 13 1.04 14.40 12.70
N SER A 14 1.77 15.46 13.05
CA SER A 14 3.13 15.71 12.58
C SER A 14 4.12 14.92 13.43
N VAL A 15 5.00 14.16 12.78
CA VAL A 15 6.06 13.42 13.47
C VAL A 15 7.19 14.40 13.77
N GLU A 16 7.69 14.40 15.01
CA GLU A 16 8.84 15.21 15.39
C GLU A 16 10.05 14.90 14.51
N GLU A 17 10.81 15.92 14.10
CA GLU A 17 11.93 15.81 13.16
C GLU A 17 12.96 14.75 13.56
N LYS A 18 13.35 14.70 14.84
CA LYS A 18 14.29 13.68 15.36
C LYS A 18 13.73 12.27 15.21
N THR A 19 12.45 12.09 15.50
CA THR A 19 11.75 10.80 15.37
C THR A 19 11.63 10.39 13.90
N GLU A 20 11.38 11.34 13.01
CA GLU A 20 11.32 11.10 11.58
C GLU A 20 12.68 10.70 11.01
N LYS A 21 13.76 11.40 11.40
CA LYS A 21 15.12 11.04 11.01
C LYS A 21 15.45 9.61 11.44
N PHE A 22 15.19 9.29 12.70
CA PHE A 22 15.40 7.93 13.22
C PHE A 22 14.56 6.89 12.47
N LEU A 23 13.32 7.21 12.11
CA LEU A 23 12.45 6.34 11.32
C LEU A 23 13.06 6.06 9.94
N LYS A 24 13.51 7.10 9.22
CA LYS A 24 14.12 6.97 7.88
C LYS A 24 15.40 6.14 7.93
N ASP A 25 16.29 6.42 8.89
CA ASP A 25 17.58 5.75 9.03
C ASP A 25 17.43 4.25 9.32
N ASN A 26 16.33 3.88 9.99
CA ASN A 26 16.11 2.50 10.45
C ASN A 26 14.99 1.77 9.70
N ILE A 27 14.43 2.36 8.62
CA ILE A 27 13.22 1.84 7.98
C ILE A 27 13.39 0.42 7.45
N ALA A 28 14.59 0.08 6.99
CA ALA A 28 14.94 -1.25 6.49
C ALA A 28 14.77 -2.36 7.55
N LEU A 29 14.81 -2.03 8.85
CA LEU A 29 14.59 -3.00 9.92
C LEU A 29 13.16 -3.56 9.93
N ILE A 30 12.19 -2.84 9.36
CA ILE A 30 10.82 -3.36 9.20
C ILE A 30 10.81 -4.65 8.36
N ASN A 31 11.72 -4.79 7.39
CA ASN A 31 11.81 -5.98 6.54
C ASN A 31 12.23 -7.24 7.31
N LYS A 32 12.80 -7.10 8.51
CA LYS A 32 13.12 -8.23 9.40
C LYS A 32 11.89 -8.78 10.12
N LEU A 33 10.76 -8.07 10.11
CA LEU A 33 9.52 -8.53 10.72
C LEU A 33 8.83 -9.56 9.83
N ARG A 34 8.15 -10.53 10.45
CA ARG A 34 7.27 -11.46 9.73
C ARG A 34 6.17 -10.67 9.00
N SER A 35 5.87 -11.05 7.76
CA SER A 35 4.88 -10.36 6.92
C SER A 35 3.52 -10.21 7.58
N PHE A 36 3.11 -11.18 8.41
CA PHE A 36 1.90 -11.11 9.22
C PHE A 36 1.82 -9.85 10.10
N PHE A 37 2.91 -9.44 10.76
CA PHE A 37 2.92 -8.24 11.61
C PHE A 37 2.81 -6.96 10.78
N ILE A 38 3.50 -6.92 9.64
CA ILE A 38 3.42 -5.82 8.68
C ILE A 38 1.98 -5.68 8.18
N PHE A 39 1.39 -6.79 7.75
CA PHE A 39 0.03 -6.85 7.22
C PHE A 39 -1.02 -6.45 8.26
N ARG A 40 -0.86 -6.90 9.50
CA ARG A 40 -1.77 -6.55 10.60
C ARG A 40 -1.78 -5.05 10.87
N GLU A 41 -0.62 -4.41 10.92
CA GLU A 41 -0.54 -2.96 11.13
C GLU A 41 -1.03 -2.20 9.90
N PHE A 42 -0.71 -2.66 8.69
CA PHE A 42 -1.21 -2.04 7.47
C PHE A 42 -2.75 -2.09 7.36
N ASN A 43 -3.36 -3.21 7.75
CA ASN A 43 -4.82 -3.32 7.86
C ASN A 43 -5.45 -2.29 8.81
N LYS A 44 -4.73 -1.89 9.87
CA LYS A 44 -5.21 -0.82 10.75
C LYS A 44 -5.15 0.53 10.06
N ILE A 45 -4.06 0.82 9.33
CA ILE A 45 -3.86 2.04 8.54
C ILE A 45 -5.02 2.24 7.56
N LEU A 46 -5.37 1.20 6.78
CA LEU A 46 -6.45 1.24 5.80
C LEU A 46 -7.82 1.63 6.36
N LYS A 47 -8.04 1.43 7.66
CA LYS A 47 -9.33 1.69 8.34
C LYS A 47 -9.42 3.09 8.95
N GLN A 48 -8.41 3.94 8.77
CA GLN A 48 -8.36 5.25 9.42
C GLN A 48 -8.64 6.39 8.43
N PRO A 49 -9.17 7.54 8.90
CA PRO A 49 -9.61 8.65 8.04
C PRO A 49 -8.49 9.27 7.20
N TYR A 50 -7.24 9.29 7.67
CA TYR A 50 -6.13 9.96 6.99
C TYR A 50 -5.20 8.99 6.26
N VAL A 51 -5.77 7.90 5.71
CA VAL A 51 -4.99 6.87 5.00
C VAL A 51 -4.29 7.41 3.76
N ASN A 52 -4.93 8.30 2.99
CA ASN A 52 -4.32 8.88 1.79
C ASN A 52 -3.10 9.75 2.12
N LEU A 53 -3.15 10.52 3.22
CA LEU A 53 -1.99 11.28 3.73
C LEU A 53 -0.89 10.33 4.21
N THR A 54 -1.29 9.21 4.81
CA THR A 54 -0.34 8.18 5.27
C THR A 54 0.33 7.47 4.10
N PHE A 55 -0.36 7.26 2.98
CA PHE A 55 0.23 6.71 1.76
C PHE A 55 1.35 7.60 1.21
N ASN A 56 1.10 8.91 1.13
CA ASN A 56 2.15 9.88 0.77
C ASN A 56 3.30 9.87 1.78
N TYR A 57 3.01 9.72 3.07
CA TYR A 57 4.05 9.65 4.10
C TYR A 57 4.87 8.35 4.05
N LEU A 58 4.24 7.22 3.72
CA LEU A 58 4.93 5.95 3.47
C LEU A 58 5.89 6.07 2.28
N LEU A 59 5.50 6.79 1.23
CA LEU A 59 6.34 7.07 0.08
C LEU A 59 7.54 7.95 0.48
N TYR A 60 7.26 9.09 1.14
CA TYR A 60 8.27 10.05 1.60
C TYR A 60 9.32 9.44 2.55
N THR A 61 8.90 8.55 3.46
CA THR A 61 9.82 7.85 4.38
C THR A 61 10.47 6.61 3.78
N LYS A 62 10.18 6.27 2.52
CA LYS A 62 10.56 5.01 1.85
C LYS A 62 10.04 3.75 2.54
N ALA A 63 9.17 3.88 3.53
CA ALA A 63 8.53 2.77 4.21
C ALA A 63 7.59 1.97 3.29
N ILE A 64 7.13 2.58 2.19
CA ILE A 64 6.32 1.91 1.18
C ILE A 64 6.98 0.62 0.66
N TYR A 65 8.31 0.58 0.55
CA TYR A 65 9.04 -0.60 0.07
C TYR A 65 8.91 -1.83 1.00
N CYS A 66 8.63 -1.61 2.29
CA CYS A 66 8.39 -2.69 3.25
C CYS A 66 7.05 -3.41 3.01
N LEU A 67 6.16 -2.83 2.19
CA LEU A 67 4.83 -3.36 1.90
C LEU A 67 4.82 -4.28 0.66
N LYS A 68 5.99 -4.57 0.07
CA LYS A 68 6.20 -5.57 -0.99
C LYS A 68 5.19 -5.42 -2.13
N SER A 69 4.43 -6.47 -2.46
CA SER A 69 3.42 -6.45 -3.51
C SER A 69 2.28 -5.45 -3.32
N LEU A 70 2.05 -4.89 -2.13
CA LEU A 70 1.00 -3.88 -1.89
C LEU A 70 1.39 -2.48 -2.40
N ILE A 71 2.67 -2.25 -2.73
CA ILE A 71 3.17 -0.99 -3.28
C ILE A 71 2.35 -0.56 -4.50
N SER A 72 2.00 -1.50 -5.39
CA SER A 72 1.20 -1.21 -6.58
C SER A 72 -0.16 -0.59 -6.25
N GLY A 73 -0.85 -1.14 -5.25
CA GLY A 73 -2.13 -0.60 -4.79
C GLY A 73 -1.97 0.81 -4.22
N ILE A 74 -0.96 1.03 -3.37
CA ILE A 74 -0.70 2.34 -2.76
C ILE A 74 -0.41 3.40 -3.82
N LEU A 75 0.50 3.10 -4.75
CA LEU A 75 0.85 4.03 -5.83
C LEU A 75 -0.34 4.35 -6.74
N PHE A 76 -1.19 3.35 -7.01
CA PHE A 76 -2.42 3.57 -7.78
C PHE A 76 -3.37 4.52 -7.06
N PHE A 77 -3.60 4.33 -5.76
CA PHE A 77 -4.46 5.23 -4.99
C PHE A 77 -3.89 6.65 -4.90
N ILE A 78 -2.57 6.80 -4.77
CA ILE A 78 -1.91 8.12 -4.80
C ILE A 78 -2.09 8.79 -6.16
N GLU A 79 -1.76 8.10 -7.26
CA GLU A 79 -1.77 8.68 -8.62
C GLU A 79 -3.17 9.12 -9.03
N TYR A 80 -4.17 8.27 -8.82
CA TYR A 80 -5.55 8.54 -9.20
C TYR A 80 -6.33 9.31 -8.11
N LYS A 81 -5.65 9.74 -7.04
CA LYS A 81 -6.24 10.47 -5.90
C LYS A 81 -7.51 9.80 -5.37
N LEU A 82 -7.51 8.48 -5.32
CA LEU A 82 -8.68 7.71 -4.89
C LEU A 82 -8.83 7.81 -3.38
N GLU A 83 -10.05 8.04 -2.93
CA GLU A 83 -10.40 7.89 -1.54
C GLU A 83 -10.59 6.40 -1.23
N ILE A 84 -9.98 5.94 -0.14
CA ILE A 84 -10.23 4.58 0.35
C ILE A 84 -11.59 4.59 1.03
N ILE A 85 -12.57 4.07 0.31
CA ILE A 85 -13.95 3.90 0.79
C ILE A 85 -13.98 2.79 1.85
N ASP A 86 -13.29 1.68 1.58
CA ASP A 86 -13.14 0.58 2.51
C ASP A 86 -11.85 -0.25 2.25
N PRO A 87 -11.35 -1.01 3.25
CA PRO A 87 -10.14 -1.80 3.09
C PRO A 87 -10.23 -2.93 2.05
N ASP A 88 -11.41 -3.55 1.85
CA ASP A 88 -11.56 -4.61 0.85
C ASP A 88 -11.42 -4.04 -0.56
N PHE A 89 -11.98 -2.85 -0.83
CA PHE A 89 -11.79 -2.16 -2.09
C PHE A 89 -10.30 -1.95 -2.41
N PHE A 90 -9.52 -1.48 -1.42
CA PHE A 90 -8.07 -1.36 -1.59
C PHE A 90 -7.44 -2.71 -1.96
N PHE A 91 -7.77 -3.80 -1.26
CA PHE A 91 -7.18 -5.11 -1.54
C PHE A 91 -7.60 -5.69 -2.89
N ILE A 92 -8.83 -5.45 -3.33
CA ILE A 92 -9.30 -5.85 -4.67
C ILE A 92 -8.45 -5.18 -5.73
N ILE A 93 -8.23 -3.87 -5.63
CA ILE A 93 -7.38 -3.14 -6.57
C ILE A 93 -5.93 -3.62 -6.45
N ALA A 94 -5.37 -3.72 -5.25
CA ALA A 94 -3.98 -4.17 -5.05
C ALA A 94 -3.73 -5.56 -5.67
N VAL A 95 -4.67 -6.51 -5.51
CA VAL A 95 -4.60 -7.86 -6.10
C VAL A 95 -4.83 -7.84 -7.61
N TYR A 96 -5.76 -6.99 -8.09
CA TYR A 96 -5.98 -6.79 -9.53
C TYR A 96 -4.69 -6.36 -10.23
N LEU A 97 -3.99 -5.39 -9.62
CA LEU A 97 -2.71 -4.86 -10.09
C LEU A 97 -1.57 -5.86 -9.94
N ASN A 98 -1.52 -6.59 -8.81
CA ASN A 98 -0.43 -7.50 -8.48
C ASN A 98 -0.92 -8.71 -7.67
N ASN A 99 -1.07 -9.86 -8.33
CA ASN A 99 -1.51 -11.10 -7.68
C ASN A 99 -0.50 -11.65 -6.64
N LYS A 100 0.76 -11.16 -6.62
CA LYS A 100 1.76 -11.52 -5.60
C LYS A 100 1.31 -11.14 -4.18
N VAL A 101 0.32 -10.26 -4.04
CA VAL A 101 -0.31 -9.92 -2.76
C VAL A 101 -0.80 -11.16 -1.98
N PHE A 102 -1.33 -12.18 -2.66
CA PHE A 102 -1.74 -13.41 -1.98
C PHE A 102 -0.60 -14.33 -1.53
N TYR A 103 0.61 -14.11 -2.05
CA TYR A 103 1.81 -14.85 -1.67
C TYR A 103 2.55 -14.12 -0.56
N ASP A 104 2.65 -12.79 -0.64
CA ASP A 104 3.34 -11.98 0.35
C ASP A 104 2.57 -11.85 1.68
N PHE A 105 1.23 -11.93 1.63
CA PHE A 105 0.36 -11.68 2.78
C PHE A 105 -0.75 -12.71 2.92
N SER A 106 -1.00 -13.13 4.16
CA SER A 106 -2.03 -14.11 4.50
C SER A 106 -3.39 -13.43 4.72
N PHE A 107 -4.35 -13.79 3.89
CA PHE A 107 -5.75 -13.36 4.01
C PHE A 107 -6.60 -14.48 4.61
N PRO A 108 -7.63 -14.16 5.42
CA PRO A 108 -8.68 -15.11 5.77
C PRO A 108 -9.31 -15.72 4.51
N TYR A 109 -9.64 -17.01 4.55
CA TYR A 109 -10.16 -17.74 3.39
C TYR A 109 -11.35 -17.04 2.73
N ASN A 110 -12.36 -16.64 3.53
CA ASN A 110 -13.56 -15.97 3.03
C ASN A 110 -13.23 -14.65 2.31
N GLN A 111 -12.32 -13.85 2.87
CA GLN A 111 -11.88 -12.60 2.26
C GLN A 111 -11.11 -12.86 0.96
N ARG A 112 -10.23 -13.86 0.95
CA ARG A 112 -9.47 -14.27 -0.25
C ARG A 112 -10.39 -14.68 -1.39
N ILE A 113 -11.39 -15.53 -1.13
CA ILE A 113 -12.36 -15.96 -2.15
C ILE A 113 -13.18 -14.77 -2.67
N LYS A 114 -13.64 -13.88 -1.78
CA LYS A 114 -14.35 -12.65 -2.17
C LYS A 114 -13.50 -11.80 -3.12
N ILE A 115 -12.23 -11.54 -2.76
CA ILE A 115 -11.31 -10.77 -3.60
C ILE A 115 -11.09 -11.46 -4.95
N ILE A 116 -10.84 -12.77 -4.98
CA ILE A 116 -10.61 -13.51 -6.23
C ILE A 116 -11.81 -13.38 -7.18
N LYS A 117 -13.04 -13.57 -6.67
CA LYS A 117 -14.27 -13.45 -7.48
C LYS A 117 -14.42 -12.05 -8.06
N LEU A 118 -14.23 -11.02 -7.25
CA LEU A 118 -14.38 -9.62 -7.70
C LEU A 118 -13.28 -9.23 -8.69
N VAL A 119 -12.03 -9.65 -8.46
CA VAL A 119 -10.94 -9.43 -9.40
C VAL A 119 -11.20 -10.14 -10.74
N ALA A 120 -11.74 -11.36 -10.72
CA ALA A 120 -12.11 -12.08 -11.95
C ALA A 120 -13.20 -11.33 -12.73
N LEU A 121 -14.25 -10.84 -12.05
CA LEU A 121 -15.30 -10.04 -12.66
C LEU A 121 -14.76 -8.73 -13.25
N LEU A 122 -13.88 -8.02 -12.51
CA LEU A 122 -13.25 -6.79 -13.00
C LEU A 122 -12.41 -7.03 -14.25
N LYS A 123 -11.68 -8.16 -14.31
CA LYS A 123 -10.89 -8.53 -15.49
C LYS A 123 -11.75 -8.85 -16.70
N GLN A 124 -12.91 -9.50 -16.49
CA GLN A 124 -13.87 -9.77 -17.56
C GLN A 124 -14.50 -8.47 -18.09
N LYS A 125 -14.90 -7.57 -17.18
CA LYS A 125 -15.59 -6.33 -17.54
C LYS A 125 -14.64 -5.27 -18.12
N TYR A 126 -13.40 -5.25 -17.65
CA TYR A 126 -12.39 -4.25 -18.03
C TYR A 126 -11.06 -4.94 -18.40
N PRO A 127 -11.01 -5.64 -19.54
CA PRO A 127 -9.81 -6.36 -19.97
C PRO A 127 -8.64 -5.41 -20.31
N PHE A 128 -8.92 -4.18 -20.77
CA PHE A 128 -7.87 -3.21 -21.09
C PHE A 128 -7.06 -2.75 -19.86
N LEU A 129 -7.68 -2.76 -18.68
CA LEU A 129 -7.00 -2.40 -17.42
C LEU A 129 -5.91 -3.43 -17.06
N SER A 130 -5.92 -4.66 -17.61
CA SER A 130 -4.85 -5.63 -17.33
C SER A 130 -3.51 -5.28 -18.00
N ASN A 131 -3.54 -4.48 -19.08
CA ASN A 131 -2.35 -4.06 -19.83
C ASN A 131 -1.66 -2.84 -19.19
N LEU A 132 -2.42 -1.99 -18.51
CA LEU A 132 -1.92 -0.87 -17.72
C LEU A 132 -1.01 -1.35 -16.56
N ASN A 133 -1.33 -2.51 -15.97
CA ASN A 133 -0.78 -2.95 -14.68
C ASN A 133 0.72 -3.26 -14.63
N LYS A 134 1.41 -3.57 -15.73
CA LYS A 134 2.87 -3.82 -15.66
C LYS A 134 3.68 -2.62 -16.10
N PHE A 135 3.31 -2.03 -17.24
CA PHE A 135 4.08 -0.93 -17.82
C PHE A 135 3.85 0.37 -17.05
N GLU A 136 2.60 0.71 -16.73
CA GLU A 136 2.30 1.92 -15.97
C GLU A 136 2.75 1.80 -14.52
N ILE A 137 2.67 0.63 -13.88
CA ILE A 137 3.23 0.46 -12.53
C ILE A 137 4.75 0.63 -12.55
N SER A 138 5.44 0.09 -13.57
CA SER A 138 6.88 0.32 -13.73
C SER A 138 7.19 1.79 -14.00
N ASN A 139 6.34 2.50 -14.75
CA ASN A 139 6.50 3.92 -15.03
C ASN A 139 6.14 4.79 -13.83
N LEU A 140 5.15 4.42 -13.03
CA LEU A 140 4.80 5.07 -11.77
C LEU A 140 5.93 4.87 -10.77
N GLN A 141 6.42 3.63 -10.61
CA GLN A 141 7.61 3.36 -9.80
C GLN A 141 8.80 4.19 -10.29
N LYS A 142 9.09 4.23 -11.59
CA LYS A 142 10.16 5.07 -12.17
C LYS A 142 9.89 6.56 -11.98
N LYS A 143 8.65 7.04 -12.12
CA LYS A 143 8.23 8.43 -11.92
C LYS A 143 8.49 8.83 -10.48
N PHE A 144 8.00 8.06 -9.51
CA PHE A 144 8.21 8.31 -8.08
C PHE A 144 9.67 8.12 -7.64
N LEU A 145 10.45 7.25 -8.31
CA LEU A 145 11.90 7.14 -8.10
C LEU A 145 12.68 8.33 -8.69
N LYS A 146 12.23 8.91 -9.81
CA LYS A 146 12.87 10.04 -10.51
C LYS A 146 12.49 11.41 -9.93
N THR A 147 11.30 11.58 -9.37
CA THR A 147 10.78 12.87 -8.88
C THR A 147 11.47 13.41 -7.63
N GLY A 148 12.57 12.81 -7.15
CA GLY A 148 13.39 13.51 -6.16
C GLY A 148 12.66 13.84 -4.86
N LEU A 149 11.67 13.05 -4.41
CA LEU A 149 11.22 13.08 -3.00
C LEU A 149 12.31 12.46 -2.11
N PHE A 150 13.50 13.08 -2.15
CA PHE A 150 14.72 12.77 -1.42
C PHE A 150 15.13 14.00 -0.63
#